data_AF-A0AAV8R892-F1
#
_entry.id   AF-A0AAV8R892-F1
#
_cell.length_a   1.000
_cell.length_b   1.000
_cell.length_c   1.000
_cell.angle_alpha   90.00
_cell.angle_beta   90.00
_cell.angle_gamma   90.00
#
_symmetry.space_group_name_H-M   'P 1'
#
loop_
_entity.id
_entity.type
_entity.pdbx_description
1 polymer ?
#
loop_
_entity_poly.entity_id
_entity_poly.type
_entity_poly.pdbx_seq_one_letter_code
_entity_poly.pdbx_strand_id
1 'polypeptide(L)'
;MRITELEDGGSDDSFDFGVREIVPAKAKRAIVGAGARILFYPTLLYNVFRNKIQAEFRWWDEIDEFLLLGAVPFPKDVPLLHQLGVQGVVTLNEPYETLVPSSLYQTHGIDHLVIPTRDYLYAPSYVDICRAVDFIHRNASSGRTTYVHCKAGRGRSTTIVLCYLVKYKHMTPAAALEYVRSRRSRVLLAPSQWQAVQDFSKRKLQYYPVVKSSAVAALFPAGDAVLITEADLEGYDTGGVASKELSIITSCRFGRAMPVVVARLSCLLSALRSTGGCPTVASQLPPQITTC
;
A
#
# COMPACT_ATOMS: atom_id res chain seq x y z
N MET A 1 -45.75 -20.09 68.56
CA MET A 1 -47.06 -20.01 67.89
C MET A 1 -46.87 -20.50 66.45
N ARG A 2 -47.84 -21.26 65.94
CA ARG A 2 -47.81 -22.08 64.72
C ARG A 2 -47.67 -21.29 63.40
N ILE A 3 -46.91 -21.90 62.46
CA ILE A 3 -47.20 -22.22 61.03
C ILE A 3 -47.83 -21.12 60.15
N THR A 4 -47.16 -20.78 59.04
CA THR A 4 -47.58 -21.15 57.66
C THR A 4 -46.49 -20.85 56.64
N GLU A 5 -46.06 -21.91 55.95
CA GLU A 5 -45.51 -21.85 54.60
C GLU A 5 -46.63 -21.48 53.61
N LEU A 6 -46.28 -20.78 52.54
CA LEU A 6 -47.00 -20.73 51.28
C LEU A 6 -45.96 -20.64 50.16
N GLU A 7 -45.68 -21.78 49.54
CA GLU A 7 -45.28 -21.84 48.13
C GLU A 7 -46.53 -21.60 47.27
N ASP A 8 -46.39 -20.89 46.15
CA ASP A 8 -46.71 -21.37 44.79
C ASP A 8 -46.64 -20.21 43.77
N GLY A 9 -46.29 -20.55 42.53
CA GLY A 9 -46.82 -19.86 41.35
C GLY A 9 -45.83 -18.99 40.58
N GLY A 10 -45.08 -19.61 39.69
CA GLY A 10 -44.14 -18.93 38.79
C GLY A 10 -44.79 -18.15 37.65
N SER A 11 -43.94 -17.39 36.96
CA SER A 11 -43.98 -17.21 35.51
C SER A 11 -42.71 -16.49 35.08
N ASP A 12 -41.87 -17.23 34.36
CA ASP A 12 -40.82 -16.71 33.51
C ASP A 12 -41.37 -15.59 32.62
N ASP A 13 -40.66 -14.47 32.55
CA ASP A 13 -40.52 -13.78 31.26
C ASP A 13 -39.14 -13.12 31.18
N SER A 14 -38.30 -13.80 30.42
CA SER A 14 -36.97 -13.42 30.00
C SER A 14 -36.97 -12.14 29.17
N PHE A 15 -36.20 -11.15 29.60
CA PHE A 15 -35.61 -10.15 28.71
C PHE A 15 -34.08 -10.36 28.70
N ASP A 16 -33.66 -11.51 28.15
CA ASP A 16 -32.26 -11.79 27.76
C ASP A 16 -32.02 -11.22 26.36
N PHE A 17 -31.65 -9.95 26.28
CA PHE A 17 -31.10 -9.35 25.07
C PHE A 17 -29.63 -9.02 25.32
N GLY A 18 -28.74 -9.97 25.00
CA GLY A 18 -27.35 -9.63 24.63
C GLY A 18 -26.21 -10.47 25.20
N VAL A 19 -26.43 -11.53 25.98
CA VAL A 19 -25.29 -12.26 26.60
C VAL A 19 -24.76 -13.42 25.73
N ARG A 20 -25.60 -14.00 24.85
CA ARG A 20 -25.25 -15.21 24.08
C ARG A 20 -24.23 -15.02 22.95
N GLU A 21 -24.08 -13.82 22.39
CA GLU A 21 -23.18 -13.60 21.23
C GLU A 21 -21.75 -13.16 21.61
N ILE A 22 -21.55 -12.70 22.86
CA ILE A 22 -20.28 -12.15 23.34
C ILE A 22 -19.27 -13.26 23.70
N VAL A 23 -19.73 -14.38 24.25
CA VAL A 23 -18.88 -15.52 24.65
C VAL A 23 -18.23 -16.21 23.45
N PRO A 24 -18.96 -16.51 22.34
CA PRO A 24 -18.36 -17.07 21.12
C PRO A 24 -17.30 -16.16 20.50
N ALA A 25 -17.53 -14.85 20.48
CA ALA A 25 -16.60 -13.88 19.91
C ALA A 25 -15.31 -13.76 20.73
N LYS A 26 -15.41 -13.78 22.06
CA LYS A 26 -14.25 -13.79 22.96
C LYS A 26 -13.44 -15.09 22.81
N ALA A 27 -14.11 -16.24 22.75
CA ALA A 27 -13.44 -17.54 22.54
C ALA A 27 -12.72 -17.61 21.19
N LYS A 28 -13.38 -17.21 20.09
CA LYS A 28 -12.76 -17.10 18.76
C LYS A 28 -11.53 -16.19 18.79
N ARG A 29 -11.64 -15.03 19.46
CA ARG A 29 -10.51 -14.10 19.64
C ARG A 29 -9.35 -14.73 20.43
N ALA A 30 -9.62 -15.51 21.46
CA ALA A 30 -8.60 -16.17 22.26
C ALA A 30 -7.85 -17.24 21.45
N ILE A 31 -8.59 -18.11 20.74
CA ILE A 31 -8.04 -19.17 19.89
C ILE A 31 -7.16 -18.58 18.78
N VAL A 32 -7.65 -17.55 18.07
CA VAL A 32 -6.87 -16.86 17.03
C VAL A 32 -5.60 -16.24 17.63
N GLY A 33 -5.68 -15.66 18.83
CA GLY A 33 -4.51 -15.10 19.52
C GLY A 33 -3.48 -16.16 19.96
N ALA A 34 -3.91 -17.34 20.38
CA ALA A 34 -3.01 -18.44 20.73
C ALA A 34 -2.32 -19.02 19.47
N GLY A 35 -3.09 -19.25 18.40
CA GLY A 35 -2.55 -19.72 17.13
C GLY A 35 -1.57 -18.74 16.50
N ALA A 36 -1.85 -17.44 16.55
CA ALA A 36 -0.96 -16.40 16.04
C ALA A 36 0.41 -16.40 16.75
N ARG A 37 0.45 -16.66 18.06
CA ARG A 37 1.70 -16.76 18.85
C ARG A 37 2.51 -17.99 18.47
N ILE A 38 1.88 -19.16 18.44
CA ILE A 38 2.56 -20.42 18.12
C ILE A 38 3.13 -20.38 16.69
N LEU A 39 2.36 -19.85 15.74
CA LEU A 39 2.76 -19.79 14.34
C LEU A 39 3.69 -18.60 14.02
N PHE A 40 3.95 -17.69 14.96
CA PHE A 40 4.74 -16.49 14.71
C PHE A 40 6.15 -16.81 14.22
N TYR A 41 6.96 -17.49 15.03
CA TYR A 41 8.35 -17.80 14.71
C TYR A 41 8.52 -18.76 13.52
N PRO A 42 7.74 -19.86 13.38
CA PRO A 42 7.85 -20.73 12.21
C PRO A 42 7.60 -20.01 10.89
N THR A 43 6.55 -19.19 10.82
CA THR A 43 6.23 -18.43 9.59
C THR A 43 7.17 -17.23 9.37
N LEU A 44 7.72 -16.66 10.44
CA LEU A 44 8.80 -15.67 10.33
C LEU A 44 10.06 -16.29 9.74
N LEU A 45 10.47 -17.47 10.23
CA LEU A 45 11.61 -18.21 9.71
C LEU A 45 11.43 -18.53 8.22
N TYR A 46 10.23 -18.96 7.83
CA TYR A 46 9.88 -19.14 6.42
C TYR A 46 10.09 -17.85 5.61
N ASN A 47 9.64 -16.70 6.11
CA ASN A 47 9.84 -15.41 5.44
C ASN A 47 11.34 -15.04 5.32
N VAL A 48 12.14 -15.31 6.36
CA VAL A 48 13.59 -15.07 6.33
C VAL A 48 14.27 -15.96 5.29
N PHE A 49 13.92 -17.24 5.25
CA PHE A 49 14.45 -18.18 4.27
C PHE A 49 14.10 -17.76 2.83
N ARG A 50 12.84 -17.40 2.59
CA ARG A 50 12.37 -16.86 1.30
C ARG A 50 13.13 -15.60 0.90
N ASN A 51 13.35 -14.66 1.82
CA ASN A 51 14.15 -13.45 1.59
C ASN A 51 15.60 -13.74 1.20
N LYS A 52 16.21 -14.81 1.75
CA LYS A 52 17.59 -15.17 1.43
C LYS A 52 17.75 -15.83 0.07
N ILE A 53 16.73 -16.54 -0.40
CA ILE A 53 16.83 -17.38 -1.61
C ILE A 53 16.23 -16.67 -2.82
N GLN A 54 15.23 -15.82 -2.63
CA GLN A 54 14.52 -15.16 -3.72
C GLN A 54 14.89 -13.68 -3.75
N ALA A 55 15.58 -13.26 -4.80
CA ALA A 55 15.98 -11.86 -4.98
C ALA A 55 14.76 -10.92 -5.07
N GLU A 56 13.63 -11.43 -5.54
CA GLU A 56 12.37 -10.69 -5.62
C GLU A 56 11.72 -10.46 -4.24
N PHE A 57 12.12 -11.23 -3.22
CA PHE A 57 11.59 -11.11 -1.87
C PHE A 57 12.45 -10.12 -1.06
N ARG A 58 12.31 -8.83 -1.35
CA ARG A 58 12.97 -7.76 -0.59
C ARG A 58 12.28 -7.55 0.76
N TRP A 59 13.04 -7.35 1.85
CA TRP A 59 12.48 -7.20 3.20
C TRP A 59 11.54 -5.99 3.31
N TRP A 60 11.98 -4.87 2.74
CA TRP A 60 11.22 -3.63 2.55
C TRP A 60 11.33 -3.13 1.10
N ASP A 61 10.35 -2.33 0.69
CA ASP A 61 10.30 -1.65 -0.60
C ASP A 61 9.99 -0.17 -0.37
N GLU A 62 10.59 0.69 -1.17
CA GLU A 62 10.20 2.10 -1.26
C GLU A 62 8.89 2.21 -2.07
N ILE A 63 7.89 2.81 -1.45
CA ILE A 63 6.56 2.99 -2.06
C ILE A 63 6.43 4.39 -2.64
N ASP A 64 6.96 5.39 -1.94
CA ASP A 64 6.94 6.80 -2.27
C ASP A 64 8.20 7.44 -1.66
N GLU A 65 8.59 8.63 -2.09
CA GLU A 65 9.91 9.27 -1.81
C GLU A 65 10.34 9.23 -0.34
N PHE A 66 9.39 9.32 0.61
CA PHE A 66 9.65 9.30 2.05
C PHE A 66 8.89 8.18 2.78
N LEU A 67 8.56 7.08 2.08
CA LEU A 67 7.73 6.00 2.61
C LEU A 67 8.25 4.62 2.21
N LEU A 68 8.68 3.87 3.21
CA LEU A 68 9.08 2.47 3.09
C LEU A 68 7.99 1.54 3.65
N LEU A 69 7.72 0.43 2.96
CA LEU A 69 6.80 -0.63 3.39
C LEU A 69 7.55 -1.96 3.53
N GLY A 70 7.48 -2.61 4.69
CA GLY A 70 8.23 -3.85 4.89
C GLY A 70 7.77 -4.80 5.97
N ALA A 71 8.59 -5.83 6.18
CA ALA A 71 8.43 -6.88 7.18
C ALA A 71 9.01 -6.47 8.54
N VAL A 72 8.83 -7.29 9.57
CA VAL A 72 9.31 -6.97 10.92
C VAL A 72 10.84 -6.80 10.90
N PRO A 73 11.40 -5.66 11.32
CA PRO A 73 12.84 -5.46 11.32
C PRO A 73 13.50 -6.27 12.44
N PHE A 74 14.77 -6.63 12.23
CA PHE A 74 15.64 -7.16 13.27
C PHE A 74 16.44 -6.02 13.92
N PRO A 75 16.98 -6.19 15.14
CA PRO A 75 17.83 -5.19 15.78
C PRO A 75 19.00 -4.70 14.91
N LYS A 76 19.60 -5.60 14.13
CA LYS A 76 20.68 -5.29 13.17
C LYS A 76 20.25 -4.39 11.99
N ASP A 77 18.95 -4.34 11.70
CA ASP A 77 18.43 -3.54 10.59
C ASP A 77 18.22 -2.08 11.00
N VAL A 78 18.14 -1.78 12.30
CA VAL A 78 17.87 -0.41 12.80
C VAL A 78 18.94 0.61 12.37
N PRO A 79 20.26 0.33 12.48
CA PRO A 79 21.28 1.24 11.97
C PRO A 79 21.19 1.45 10.45
N LEU A 80 20.84 0.40 9.70
CA LEU A 80 20.67 0.47 8.25
C LEU A 80 19.45 1.33 7.87
N LEU A 81 18.33 1.17 8.57
CA LEU A 81 17.15 2.01 8.40
C LEU A 81 17.50 3.49 8.64
N HIS A 82 18.27 3.78 9.71
CA HIS A 82 18.72 5.13 9.99
C HIS A 82 19.59 5.70 8.85
N GLN A 83 20.53 4.91 8.30
CA GLN A 83 21.35 5.31 7.15
C GLN A 83 20.53 5.57 5.88
N LEU A 84 19.38 4.89 5.72
CA LEU A 84 18.41 5.15 4.63
C LEU A 84 17.55 6.40 4.87
N GLY A 85 17.85 7.21 5.90
CA GLY A 85 17.10 8.42 6.22
C GLY A 85 15.79 8.16 6.97
N VAL A 86 15.57 6.93 7.47
CA VAL A 86 14.39 6.62 8.28
C VAL A 86 14.53 7.32 9.63
N GLN A 87 13.60 8.24 9.91
CA GLN A 87 13.48 8.91 11.22
C GLN A 87 12.12 8.64 11.88
N GLY A 88 11.23 7.89 11.22
CA GLY A 88 9.98 7.44 11.79
C GLY A 88 9.71 5.97 11.52
N VAL A 89 9.20 5.23 12.50
CA VAL A 89 8.78 3.84 12.37
C VAL A 89 7.35 3.68 12.85
N VAL A 90 6.51 3.02 12.05
CA VAL A 90 5.15 2.64 12.41
C VAL A 90 5.06 1.12 12.51
N THR A 91 4.88 0.62 13.73
CA THR A 91 4.83 -0.81 14.03
C THR A 91 3.38 -1.26 14.26
N LEU A 92 2.90 -2.16 13.38
CA LEU A 92 1.54 -2.70 13.45
C LEU A 92 1.46 -4.03 14.23
N ASN A 93 2.60 -4.52 14.70
CA ASN A 93 2.76 -5.79 15.41
C ASN A 93 2.12 -5.75 16.80
N GLU A 94 1.50 -6.87 17.22
CA GLU A 94 1.21 -7.06 18.64
C GLU A 94 2.54 -7.25 19.42
N PRO A 95 2.58 -6.98 20.74
CA PRO A 95 3.84 -6.98 21.50
C PRO A 95 4.67 -8.27 21.38
N TYR A 96 4.01 -9.44 21.24
CA TYR A 96 4.68 -10.73 21.08
C TYR A 96 5.26 -10.96 19.67
N GLU A 97 4.93 -10.11 18.70
CA GLU A 97 5.46 -10.15 17.33
C GLU A 97 6.58 -9.13 17.10
N THR A 98 6.92 -8.32 18.11
CA THR A 98 7.91 -7.24 18.00
C THR A 98 9.30 -7.76 18.34
N LEU A 99 10.26 -7.52 17.44
CA LEU A 99 11.67 -7.96 17.62
C LEU A 99 12.61 -6.82 18.01
N VAL A 100 12.17 -5.57 17.87
CA VAL A 100 12.94 -4.37 18.14
C VAL A 100 12.24 -3.54 19.21
N PRO A 101 12.86 -3.30 20.37
CA PRO A 101 12.26 -2.46 21.40
C PRO A 101 12.29 -0.99 20.99
N SER A 102 11.31 -0.21 21.47
CA SER A 102 11.24 1.25 21.21
C SER A 102 12.51 2.00 21.61
N SER A 103 13.19 1.55 22.66
CA SER A 103 14.45 2.16 23.12
C SER A 103 15.55 2.11 22.06
N LEU A 104 15.62 1.04 21.25
CA LEU A 104 16.63 0.93 20.21
C LEU A 104 16.39 1.97 19.09
N TYR A 105 15.14 2.21 18.72
CA TYR A 105 14.79 3.28 17.77
C TYR A 105 15.16 4.66 18.32
N GLN A 106 14.83 4.92 19.58
CA GLN A 106 15.12 6.20 20.25
C GLN A 106 16.62 6.50 20.31
N THR A 107 17.47 5.50 20.57
CA THR A 107 18.94 5.66 20.55
C THR A 107 19.47 6.10 19.18
N HIS A 108 18.76 5.78 18.10
CA HIS A 108 19.09 6.21 16.73
C HIS A 108 18.30 7.46 16.28
N GLY A 109 17.61 8.15 17.21
CA GLY A 109 16.80 9.33 16.87
C GLY A 109 15.60 9.01 15.97
N ILE A 110 15.10 7.78 16.01
CA ILE A 110 13.94 7.34 15.23
C ILE A 110 12.70 7.42 16.12
N ASP A 111 11.72 8.22 15.70
CA ASP A 111 10.42 8.29 16.33
C ASP A 111 9.63 7.01 16.09
N HIS A 112 9.07 6.42 17.15
CA HIS A 112 8.39 5.13 17.07
C HIS A 112 6.91 5.22 17.45
N LEU A 113 6.04 4.92 16.48
CA LEU A 113 4.59 4.84 16.66
C LEU A 113 4.12 3.38 16.65
N VAL A 114 3.56 2.92 17.76
CA VAL A 114 3.05 1.54 17.91
C VAL A 114 1.52 1.52 17.80
N ILE A 115 1.01 0.76 16.85
CA ILE A 115 -0.42 0.56 16.60
C ILE A 115 -0.69 -0.96 16.57
N PRO A 116 -0.79 -1.61 17.73
CA PRO A 116 -0.88 -3.05 17.80
C PRO A 116 -2.17 -3.52 17.13
N THR A 117 -2.03 -4.28 16.05
CA THR A 117 -3.15 -4.80 15.26
C THR A 117 -2.95 -6.29 15.07
N ARG A 118 -3.94 -7.10 15.47
CA ARG A 118 -3.85 -8.56 15.33
C ARG A 118 -3.73 -8.98 13.86
N ASP A 119 -2.87 -9.96 13.59
CA ASP A 119 -2.58 -10.36 12.21
C ASP A 119 -3.75 -11.10 11.51
N TYR A 120 -3.65 -11.20 10.19
CA TYR A 120 -4.54 -11.91 9.26
C TYR A 120 -5.97 -11.39 9.10
N LEU A 121 -6.74 -11.27 10.18
CA LEU A 121 -8.20 -11.03 10.09
C LEU A 121 -8.63 -9.63 10.50
N TYR A 122 -7.73 -8.83 11.05
CA TYR A 122 -8.07 -7.54 11.63
C TYR A 122 -7.39 -6.39 10.89
N ALA A 123 -8.05 -5.24 10.96
CA ALA A 123 -7.57 -3.96 10.47
C ALA A 123 -7.36 -3.01 11.66
N PRO A 124 -6.45 -2.03 11.53
CA PRO A 124 -6.31 -0.97 12.53
C PRO A 124 -7.61 -0.16 12.64
N SER A 125 -7.85 0.44 13.82
CA SER A 125 -9.02 1.30 14.02
C SER A 125 -8.94 2.57 13.15
N TYR A 126 -10.08 3.21 12.83
CA TYR A 126 -10.07 4.45 12.04
C TYR A 126 -9.20 5.54 12.68
N VAL A 127 -9.28 5.69 14.01
CA VAL A 127 -8.48 6.68 14.76
C VAL A 127 -6.99 6.38 14.62
N ASP A 128 -6.59 5.11 14.73
CA ASP A 128 -5.19 4.72 14.58
C ASP A 128 -4.70 4.86 13.13
N ILE A 129 -5.56 4.59 12.14
CA ILE A 129 -5.26 4.88 10.73
C ILE A 129 -4.95 6.37 10.56
N CYS A 130 -5.82 7.26 11.06
CA CYS A 130 -5.57 8.70 10.98
C CYS A 130 -4.24 9.08 11.64
N ARG A 131 -3.99 8.60 12.87
CA ARG A 131 -2.73 8.86 13.60
C ARG A 131 -1.51 8.42 12.80
N ALA A 132 -1.53 7.23 12.21
CA ALA A 132 -0.42 6.71 11.41
C ALA A 132 -0.21 7.50 10.12
N VAL A 133 -1.28 7.82 9.42
CA VAL A 133 -1.25 8.56 8.16
C VAL A 133 -0.72 9.99 8.38
N ASP A 134 -1.13 10.65 9.45
CA ASP A 134 -0.64 11.98 9.82
C ASP A 134 0.80 11.94 10.31
N PHE A 135 1.21 10.86 11.00
CA PHE A 135 2.60 10.63 11.36
C PHE A 135 3.50 10.49 10.13
N ILE A 136 3.11 9.68 9.14
CA ILE A 136 3.83 9.53 7.87
C ILE A 136 3.94 10.89 7.16
N HIS A 137 2.84 11.62 7.06
CA HIS A 137 2.82 12.89 6.34
C HIS A 137 3.72 13.95 7.00
N ARG A 138 3.68 14.09 8.34
CA ARG A 138 4.55 15.04 9.05
C ARG A 138 6.04 14.77 8.80
N ASN A 139 6.42 13.49 8.78
CA ASN A 139 7.80 13.09 8.47
C ASN A 139 8.15 13.41 7.01
N ALA A 140 7.30 13.02 6.07
CA ALA A 140 7.51 13.28 4.65
C ALA A 140 7.63 14.79 4.33
N SER A 141 6.78 15.63 4.94
CA SER A 141 6.86 17.09 4.81
C SER A 141 8.15 17.70 5.37
N SER A 142 8.87 16.96 6.21
CA SER A 142 10.16 17.36 6.77
C SER A 142 11.35 16.72 6.04
N GLY A 143 11.12 16.05 4.89
CA GLY A 143 12.14 15.29 4.17
C GLY A 143 12.63 14.05 4.91
N ARG A 144 11.81 13.50 5.82
CA ARG A 144 12.17 12.35 6.66
C ARG A 144 11.41 11.11 6.22
N THR A 145 12.11 10.00 6.06
CA THR A 145 11.51 8.74 5.63
C THR A 145 10.81 8.05 6.80
N THR A 146 9.62 7.50 6.54
CA THR A 146 8.89 6.67 7.49
C THR A 146 8.88 5.20 7.05
N TYR A 147 9.26 4.30 7.95
CA TYR A 147 9.17 2.86 7.75
C TYR A 147 7.90 2.29 8.38
N VAL A 148 7.00 1.76 7.56
CA VAL A 148 5.74 1.15 8.01
C VAL A 148 5.82 -0.37 7.87
N HIS A 149 5.68 -1.08 8.98
CA HIS A 149 5.83 -2.54 8.95
C HIS A 149 4.79 -3.27 9.81
N CYS A 150 4.62 -4.54 9.47
CA CYS A 150 3.95 -5.52 10.32
C CYS A 150 4.87 -6.75 10.42
N LYS A 151 4.34 -7.97 10.42
CA LYS A 151 5.15 -9.19 10.35
C LYS A 151 5.80 -9.40 8.97
N ALA A 152 4.99 -9.54 7.93
CA ALA A 152 5.48 -9.82 6.56
C ALA A 152 5.43 -8.61 5.63
N GLY A 153 4.81 -7.50 6.07
CA GLY A 153 4.57 -6.32 5.23
C GLY A 153 3.61 -6.56 4.09
N ARG A 154 2.49 -7.26 4.34
CA ARG A 154 1.53 -7.67 3.28
C ARG A 154 0.13 -7.09 3.45
N GLY A 155 -0.40 -7.11 4.68
CA GLY A 155 -1.79 -6.71 4.99
C GLY A 155 -1.88 -5.47 5.89
N ARG A 156 -1.62 -5.62 7.20
CA ARG A 156 -1.77 -4.57 8.21
C ARG A 156 -1.03 -3.27 7.87
N SER A 157 0.28 -3.33 7.62
CA SER A 157 1.07 -2.16 7.26
C SER A 157 0.65 -1.58 5.91
N THR A 158 0.32 -2.43 4.94
CA THR A 158 -0.18 -1.98 3.65
C THR A 158 -1.49 -1.20 3.79
N THR A 159 -2.36 -1.58 4.71
CA THR A 159 -3.62 -0.87 4.99
C THR A 159 -3.35 0.60 5.33
N ILE A 160 -2.36 0.87 6.18
CA ILE A 160 -1.93 2.24 6.52
C ILE A 160 -1.38 2.97 5.29
N VAL A 161 -0.48 2.32 4.53
CA VAL A 161 0.13 2.90 3.32
C VAL A 161 -0.94 3.28 2.29
N LEU A 162 -1.93 2.42 2.07
CA LEU A 162 -3.04 2.73 1.16
C LEU A 162 -3.84 3.95 1.65
N CYS A 163 -4.14 4.04 2.94
CA CYS A 163 -4.85 5.18 3.50
C CYS A 163 -4.03 6.48 3.36
N TYR A 164 -2.71 6.41 3.51
CA TYR A 164 -1.81 7.55 3.28
C TYR A 164 -1.86 8.03 1.83
N LEU A 165 -1.72 7.11 0.86
CA LEU A 165 -1.81 7.42 -0.56
C LEU A 165 -3.18 8.01 -0.94
N VAL A 166 -4.26 7.47 -0.38
CA VAL A 166 -5.62 8.00 -0.56
C VAL A 166 -5.73 9.42 0.01
N LYS A 167 -5.21 9.68 1.21
CA LYS A 167 -5.34 10.99 1.86
C LYS A 167 -4.47 12.06 1.18
N TYR A 168 -3.18 11.79 1.02
CA TYR A 168 -2.16 12.79 0.66
C TYR A 168 -1.64 12.71 -0.78
N LYS A 169 -1.90 11.60 -1.50
CA LYS A 169 -1.58 11.47 -2.94
C LYS A 169 -2.84 11.45 -3.80
N HIS A 170 -4.00 11.70 -3.21
CA HIS A 170 -5.30 11.81 -3.88
C HIS A 170 -5.68 10.62 -4.77
N MET A 171 -5.15 9.43 -4.46
CA MET A 171 -5.48 8.20 -5.18
C MET A 171 -6.83 7.65 -4.74
N THR A 172 -7.54 6.97 -5.64
CA THR A 172 -8.65 6.10 -5.25
C THR A 172 -8.09 4.86 -4.53
N PRO A 173 -8.87 4.19 -3.67
CA PRO A 173 -8.42 2.96 -3.02
C PRO A 173 -7.89 1.89 -3.99
N ALA A 174 -8.54 1.73 -5.14
CA ALA A 174 -8.13 0.79 -6.18
C ALA A 174 -6.79 1.19 -6.81
N ALA A 175 -6.66 2.45 -7.23
CA ALA A 175 -5.41 2.95 -7.81
C ALA A 175 -4.24 2.87 -6.81
N ALA A 176 -4.48 3.18 -5.53
CA ALA A 176 -3.47 3.03 -4.49
C ALA A 176 -3.02 1.56 -4.33
N LEU A 177 -3.96 0.60 -4.39
CA LEU A 177 -3.64 -0.82 -4.28
C LEU A 177 -2.80 -1.30 -5.46
N GLU A 178 -3.16 -0.91 -6.68
CA GLU A 178 -2.40 -1.23 -7.89
C GLU A 178 -1.01 -0.61 -7.86
N TYR A 179 -0.90 0.66 -7.45
CA TYR A 179 0.36 1.39 -7.28
C TYR A 179 1.30 0.71 -6.27
N VAL A 180 0.77 0.22 -5.15
CA VAL A 180 1.59 -0.52 -4.19
C VAL A 180 1.96 -1.90 -4.73
N ARG A 181 1.05 -2.59 -5.44
CA ARG A 181 1.33 -3.90 -6.03
C ARG A 181 2.40 -3.86 -7.12
N SER A 182 2.49 -2.79 -7.89
CA SER A 182 3.55 -2.64 -8.91
C SER A 182 4.95 -2.54 -8.28
N ARG A 183 5.05 -2.04 -7.05
CA ARG A 183 6.31 -1.94 -6.28
C ARG A 183 6.56 -3.14 -5.37
N ARG A 184 5.48 -3.76 -4.86
CA ARG A 184 5.49 -4.90 -3.94
C ARG A 184 4.36 -5.87 -4.28
N SER A 185 4.62 -6.75 -5.25
CA SER A 185 3.63 -7.69 -5.80
C SER A 185 3.01 -8.65 -4.77
N ARG A 186 3.70 -8.92 -3.66
CA ARG A 186 3.27 -9.84 -2.60
C ARG A 186 2.21 -9.30 -1.63
N VAL A 187 1.76 -8.06 -1.82
CA VAL A 187 0.70 -7.45 -1.01
C VAL A 187 -0.61 -8.23 -1.13
N LEU A 188 -1.19 -8.54 0.02
CA LEU A 188 -2.47 -9.24 0.12
C LEU A 188 -3.22 -8.72 1.35
N LEU A 189 -4.35 -8.06 1.11
CA LEU A 189 -5.21 -7.55 2.17
C LEU A 189 -6.30 -8.55 2.48
N ALA A 190 -6.60 -8.68 3.77
CA ALA A 190 -7.80 -9.36 4.22
C ALA A 190 -9.06 -8.53 3.91
N PRO A 191 -10.25 -9.15 3.85
CA PRO A 191 -11.50 -8.42 3.59
C PRO A 191 -11.72 -7.24 4.56
N SER A 192 -11.44 -7.44 5.86
CA SER A 192 -11.56 -6.38 6.88
C SER A 192 -10.59 -5.22 6.66
N GLN A 193 -9.38 -5.51 6.20
CA GLN A 193 -8.36 -4.51 5.87
C GLN A 193 -8.76 -3.70 4.64
N TRP A 194 -9.24 -4.37 3.59
CA TRP A 194 -9.75 -3.70 2.40
C TRP A 194 -10.98 -2.83 2.71
N GLN A 195 -11.90 -3.33 3.54
CA GLN A 195 -13.04 -2.56 4.00
C GLN A 195 -12.61 -1.30 4.77
N ALA A 196 -11.62 -1.40 5.66
CA ALA A 196 -11.09 -0.25 6.38
C ALA A 196 -10.54 0.85 5.46
N VAL A 197 -9.86 0.49 4.36
CA VAL A 197 -9.39 1.46 3.35
C VAL A 197 -10.56 2.14 2.65
N GLN A 198 -11.59 1.39 2.27
CA GLN A 198 -12.79 1.95 1.63
C GLN A 198 -13.54 2.90 2.56
N ASP A 199 -13.74 2.51 3.82
CA ASP A 199 -14.44 3.33 4.81
C ASP A 199 -13.65 4.60 5.14
N PHE A 200 -12.31 4.49 5.22
CA PHE A 200 -11.43 5.65 5.37
C PHE A 200 -11.58 6.64 4.19
N SER A 201 -11.58 6.13 2.95
CA SER A 201 -11.77 6.94 1.75
C SER A 201 -13.12 7.65 1.72
N LYS A 202 -14.21 6.94 2.04
CA LYS A 202 -15.56 7.53 2.11
C LYS A 202 -15.65 8.66 3.14
N ARG A 203 -15.07 8.45 4.33
CA ARG A 203 -15.05 9.47 5.40
C ARG A 203 -14.22 10.70 5.01
N LYS A 204 -13.11 10.52 4.29
CA LYS A 204 -12.34 11.64 3.71
C LYS A 204 -13.20 12.50 2.79
N LEU A 205 -13.98 11.86 1.90
CA LEU A 205 -14.87 12.54 0.96
C LEU A 205 -16.06 13.24 1.64
N GLN A 206 -16.42 12.85 2.86
CA GLN A 206 -17.46 13.54 3.64
C GLN A 206 -16.94 14.80 4.34
N TYR A 207 -15.65 14.83 4.72
CA TYR A 207 -15.06 15.98 5.42
C TYR A 207 -14.47 17.04 4.46
N TYR A 208 -14.12 16.64 3.23
CA TYR A 208 -13.99 17.59 2.13
C TYR A 208 -15.39 17.80 1.54
N PRO A 209 -16.12 18.88 1.87
CA PRO A 209 -17.33 19.17 1.11
C PRO A 209 -16.91 19.24 -0.35
N VAL A 210 -17.62 18.47 -1.17
CA VAL A 210 -17.67 18.63 -2.62
C VAL A 210 -17.85 20.13 -2.86
N VAL A 211 -16.76 20.81 -3.25
CA VAL A 211 -16.90 22.00 -4.08
C VAL A 211 -17.65 21.47 -5.28
N LYS A 212 -18.97 21.70 -5.31
CA LYS A 212 -19.80 21.34 -6.45
C LYS A 212 -19.08 21.86 -7.67
N SER A 213 -18.78 20.94 -8.57
CA SER A 213 -18.11 21.18 -9.84
C SER A 213 -18.86 22.25 -10.63
N SER A 214 -18.52 23.50 -10.36
CA SER A 214 -18.83 24.70 -11.15
C SER A 214 -17.60 25.62 -11.23
N ALA A 215 -16.50 25.30 -10.52
CA ALA A 215 -15.34 26.18 -10.39
C ALA A 215 -13.99 25.48 -10.69
N VAL A 216 -14.00 24.26 -11.24
CA VAL A 216 -12.76 23.55 -11.64
C VAL A 216 -12.29 23.88 -13.07
N ALA A 217 -12.92 24.86 -13.72
CA ALA A 217 -12.46 25.39 -15.01
C ALA A 217 -11.42 26.52 -14.87
N ALA A 218 -11.09 26.96 -13.65
CA ALA A 218 -10.07 27.98 -13.41
C ALA A 218 -8.98 27.38 -12.52
N LEU A 219 -7.71 27.57 -12.89
CA LEU A 219 -6.46 26.99 -12.33
C LEU A 219 -6.11 25.67 -13.04
N PHE A 220 -5.61 25.63 -14.28
CA PHE A 220 -4.43 26.25 -14.89
C PHE A 220 -4.55 26.06 -16.43
N PRO A 221 -3.95 26.87 -17.34
CA PRO A 221 -2.55 27.30 -17.29
C PRO A 221 -2.29 28.79 -17.54
N ALA A 222 -1.22 29.28 -16.92
CA ALA A 222 -0.51 30.45 -17.43
C ALA A 222 0.08 30.08 -18.81
N GLY A 223 -0.55 30.61 -19.85
CA GLY A 223 -0.21 30.40 -21.24
C GLY A 223 -1.10 31.31 -22.07
N ASP A 224 -0.73 32.59 -22.06
CA ASP A 224 -1.15 33.68 -22.96
C ASP A 224 -2.44 33.46 -23.78
N ALA A 225 -3.58 33.74 -23.16
CA ALA A 225 -4.87 33.78 -23.85
C ALA A 225 -5.37 35.22 -23.84
N VAL A 226 -5.31 35.86 -25.01
CA VAL A 226 -5.90 37.18 -25.28
C VAL A 226 -7.43 37.01 -25.24
N LEU A 227 -8.07 37.72 -24.32
CA LEU A 227 -9.52 37.82 -24.21
C LEU A 227 -10.04 38.71 -25.34
N ILE A 228 -10.59 38.11 -26.39
CA ILE A 228 -11.40 38.80 -27.40
C ILE A 228 -12.78 39.03 -26.77
N THR A 229 -13.21 40.28 -26.72
CA THR A 229 -14.51 40.66 -26.15
C THR A 229 -15.55 40.79 -27.25
N GLU A 230 -16.83 40.71 -26.91
CA GLU A 230 -17.96 40.83 -27.86
C GLU A 230 -17.95 42.17 -28.66
N ALA A 231 -17.16 43.17 -28.24
CA ALA A 231 -16.94 44.40 -28.99
C ALA A 231 -16.02 44.23 -30.22
N ASP A 232 -15.26 43.13 -30.30
CA ASP A 232 -14.29 42.84 -31.37
C ASP A 232 -14.92 42.05 -32.55
N LEU A 233 -16.20 41.67 -32.44
CA LEU A 233 -16.93 40.87 -33.44
C LEU A 233 -17.98 41.66 -34.23
N GLU A 234 -18.10 42.98 -34.03
CA GLU A 234 -18.98 43.84 -34.84
C GLU A 234 -18.31 44.16 -36.20
N GLY A 235 -18.42 43.25 -37.17
CA GLY A 235 -17.84 43.51 -38.49
C GLY A 235 -18.15 42.56 -39.65
N TYR A 236 -18.94 41.52 -39.47
CA TYR A 236 -19.34 40.66 -40.59
C TYR A 236 -20.84 40.43 -40.63
N ASP A 237 -21.50 41.31 -41.38
CA ASP A 237 -22.89 41.15 -41.79
C ASP A 237 -22.90 40.64 -43.23
N THR A 238 -23.41 39.43 -43.46
CA THR A 238 -24.17 39.07 -44.68
C THR A 238 -24.92 37.75 -44.47
N GLY A 239 -26.22 37.87 -44.21
CA GLY A 239 -27.28 37.31 -45.07
C GLY A 239 -27.42 35.80 -45.18
N GLY A 240 -28.59 35.30 -44.74
CA GLY A 240 -29.35 34.36 -45.57
C GLY A 240 -29.95 33.12 -44.90
N VAL A 241 -31.23 33.25 -44.55
CA VAL A 241 -32.33 32.29 -44.82
C VAL A 241 -32.40 30.94 -44.07
N ALA A 242 -33.57 30.79 -43.43
CA ALA A 242 -34.40 29.59 -43.23
C ALA A 242 -34.12 28.60 -42.09
N SER A 243 -35.13 28.58 -41.20
CA SER A 243 -35.66 27.45 -40.46
C SER A 243 -35.45 26.08 -41.12
N LYS A 244 -34.99 25.11 -40.32
CA LYS A 244 -35.65 23.80 -40.16
C LYS A 244 -34.99 22.99 -39.03
N GLU A 245 -35.83 22.54 -38.10
CA GLU A 245 -35.65 21.22 -37.47
C GLU A 245 -35.36 20.18 -38.57
N LEU A 246 -34.33 19.36 -38.39
CA LEU A 246 -34.47 17.92 -38.64
C LEU A 246 -33.33 17.12 -38.00
N SER A 247 -33.79 15.98 -37.51
CA SER A 247 -33.16 14.79 -36.97
C SER A 247 -32.11 14.10 -37.86
N ILE A 248 -31.66 12.93 -37.39
CA ILE A 248 -31.02 11.78 -38.08
C ILE A 248 -29.54 11.63 -37.63
N ILE A 249 -29.24 10.72 -36.69
CA ILE A 249 -28.85 9.30 -36.91
C ILE A 249 -27.91 9.13 -38.10
N THR A 250 -26.82 8.37 -37.93
CA THR A 250 -26.04 7.56 -38.92
C THR A 250 -24.56 7.75 -38.59
N SER A 251 -23.88 6.77 -37.97
CA SER A 251 -23.38 5.51 -38.54
C SER A 251 -22.09 5.67 -39.37
N CYS A 252 -21.27 4.61 -39.28
CA CYS A 252 -20.15 4.20 -40.13
C CYS A 252 -18.82 4.96 -39.96
N ARG A 253 -17.64 4.37 -40.11
CA ARG A 253 -17.10 2.99 -40.03
C ARG A 253 -15.61 3.16 -40.39
N PHE A 254 -14.75 2.35 -39.77
CA PHE A 254 -13.49 1.79 -40.29
C PHE A 254 -12.42 2.70 -40.95
N GLY A 255 -11.22 2.70 -40.37
CA GLY A 255 -10.04 3.24 -41.04
C GLY A 255 -8.70 3.10 -40.29
N ARG A 256 -8.22 1.85 -40.16
CA ARG A 256 -6.81 1.41 -40.08
C ARG A 256 -5.85 1.96 -39.00
N ALA A 257 -5.27 0.98 -38.30
CA ALA A 257 -4.08 1.05 -37.47
C ALA A 257 -2.76 1.16 -38.27
N MET A 258 -1.71 1.57 -37.55
CA MET A 258 -0.29 1.13 -37.53
C MET A 258 0.72 2.31 -37.59
N PRO A 259 1.98 2.16 -37.13
CA PRO A 259 2.44 1.40 -35.98
C PRO A 259 3.53 2.10 -35.14
N VAL A 260 3.87 1.41 -34.05
CA VAL A 260 4.94 1.59 -33.06
C VAL A 260 6.34 1.56 -33.70
N VAL A 261 7.23 2.46 -33.26
CA VAL A 261 8.67 2.45 -33.59
C VAL A 261 9.40 1.53 -32.62
N VAL A 262 9.97 0.43 -33.13
CA VAL A 262 10.92 -0.44 -32.44
C VAL A 262 12.25 -0.34 -33.18
N ALA A 263 13.29 0.16 -32.51
CA ALA A 263 14.65 0.11 -33.02
C ALA A 263 15.31 -1.22 -32.63
N ARG A 264 15.67 -2.05 -33.63
CA ARG A 264 16.64 -3.14 -33.48
C ARG A 264 17.73 -2.96 -34.54
N LEU A 265 18.98 -2.88 -34.08
CA LEU A 265 20.17 -2.98 -34.91
C LEU A 265 20.31 -4.40 -35.47
N SER A 266 20.65 -4.51 -36.75
CA SER A 266 21.18 -5.74 -37.34
C SER A 266 22.20 -5.46 -38.44
N CYS A 267 23.38 -6.05 -38.24
CA CYS A 267 24.25 -6.76 -39.18
C CYS A 267 24.72 -6.09 -40.49
N LEU A 268 26.05 -6.04 -40.63
CA LEU A 268 26.72 -6.29 -41.90
C LEU A 268 27.73 -7.42 -41.71
N LEU A 269 27.52 -8.52 -42.44
CA LEU A 269 28.48 -9.59 -42.68
C LEU A 269 29.22 -9.29 -43.97
N SER A 270 30.52 -9.55 -44.00
CA SER A 270 31.18 -10.14 -45.17
C SER A 270 32.42 -10.91 -44.73
N ALA A 271 32.52 -12.11 -45.26
CA ALA A 271 33.48 -13.15 -44.95
C ALA A 271 34.87 -12.88 -45.57
N LEU A 272 35.91 -13.51 -45.02
CA LEU A 272 36.86 -14.28 -45.82
C LEU A 272 37.59 -15.33 -44.95
N ARG A 273 37.85 -16.48 -45.55
CA ARG A 273 38.44 -17.72 -44.98
C ARG A 273 39.95 -17.58 -44.71
N SER A 274 40.48 -18.37 -43.77
CA SER A 274 41.38 -19.51 -44.07
C SER A 274 42.03 -20.12 -42.81
N THR A 275 41.84 -21.43 -42.65
CA THR A 275 42.79 -22.46 -42.17
C THR A 275 43.47 -22.37 -40.79
N GLY A 276 43.25 -23.41 -39.97
CA GLY A 276 44.38 -24.21 -39.46
C GLY A 276 44.35 -24.55 -37.96
N GLY A 277 44.12 -25.83 -37.64
CA GLY A 277 44.91 -26.56 -36.63
C GLY A 277 44.45 -26.51 -35.17
N CYS A 278 43.86 -27.62 -34.70
CA CYS A 278 43.96 -28.08 -33.30
C CYS A 278 45.40 -28.58 -33.04
N PRO A 279 45.94 -28.50 -31.81
CA PRO A 279 45.75 -29.63 -30.90
C PRO A 279 45.60 -29.30 -29.39
N THR A 280 44.98 -30.29 -28.76
CA THR A 280 44.90 -30.82 -27.39
C THR A 280 46.07 -30.57 -26.41
N VAL A 281 45.75 -30.54 -25.09
CA VAL A 281 46.37 -31.25 -23.94
C VAL A 281 46.71 -30.39 -22.69
N ALA A 282 46.33 -30.95 -21.52
CA ALA A 282 46.84 -30.81 -20.13
C ALA A 282 46.66 -29.45 -19.41
N SER A 283 45.92 -29.37 -18.29
CA SER A 283 46.24 -29.88 -16.94
C SER A 283 47.59 -29.40 -16.39
N GLN A 284 47.56 -28.55 -15.36
CA GLN A 284 48.19 -28.73 -14.03
C GLN A 284 48.36 -27.39 -13.28
N LEU A 285 47.90 -27.40 -12.02
CA LEU A 285 48.37 -26.53 -10.93
C LEU A 285 49.84 -26.81 -10.61
N PRO A 286 50.60 -25.85 -10.05
CA PRO A 286 51.04 -25.97 -8.64
C PRO A 286 51.31 -24.60 -7.96
N PRO A 287 51.96 -24.52 -6.78
CA PRO A 287 51.59 -25.11 -5.49
C PRO A 287 51.52 -24.06 -4.34
N GLN A 288 51.07 -24.55 -3.19
CA GLN A 288 51.15 -23.95 -1.85
C GLN A 288 52.60 -23.59 -1.46
N ILE A 289 52.78 -22.48 -0.73
CA ILE A 289 53.99 -22.19 0.05
C ILE A 289 53.58 -22.05 1.52
N THR A 290 54.23 -22.84 2.35
CA THR A 290 54.13 -22.91 3.82
C THR A 290 55.29 -22.10 4.45
N THR A 291 55.03 -21.55 5.64
CA THR A 291 55.96 -21.07 6.69
C THR A 291 56.89 -19.88 6.44
N CYS A 292 56.68 -18.80 7.20
CA CYS A 292 57.41 -18.49 8.45
C CYS A 292 56.43 -17.83 9.44
#